data_AF-A0A8T3ZKG5-F1
#
_entry.id   AF-A0A8T3ZKG5-F1
#
_cell.length_a   1.000
_cell.length_b   1.000
_cell.length_c   1.000
_cell.angle_alpha   90.00
_cell.angle_beta   90.00
_cell.angle_gamma   90.00
#
_symmetry.space_group_name_H-M   'P 1'
#
loop_
_entity.id
_entity.type
_entity.pdbx_description
1 polymer ?
#
loop_
_entity_poly.entity_id
_entity_poly.type
_entity_poly.pdbx_seq_one_letter_code
_entity_poly.pdbx_strand_id
1 'polypeptide(L)'
;FLVMSLAILAVGIVLGIRYRHVSIFTLIMMTMLSEILIILGIAAFIGWNIDIAAVAGILVAVGTGVDDQIVITDEVYGRKLRKEFMSWKDKLKRAFFIIMAAYFTTVVAMIPLFWAGAGALKGFALTTILGVTIGVFITRPAYAVAIEAALQDEV
;
A
#
# COMPACT_ATOMS: atom_id res chain seq x y z
N PHE A 1 -7.83 15.20 -8.86
CA PHE A 1 -8.68 14.14 -9.47
C PHE A 1 -8.04 13.51 -10.70
N LEU A 2 -7.73 14.27 -11.76
CA LEU A 2 -7.14 13.73 -13.01
C LEU A 2 -5.82 12.95 -12.80
N VAL A 3 -4.94 13.46 -11.92
CA VAL A 3 -3.68 12.79 -11.56
C VAL A 3 -3.92 11.47 -10.82
N MET A 4 -4.89 11.42 -9.89
CA MET A 4 -5.24 10.20 -9.17
C MET A 4 -5.79 9.13 -10.12
N SER A 5 -6.70 9.50 -11.03
CA SER A 5 -7.23 8.56 -12.02
C SER A 5 -6.15 8.01 -12.96
N LEU A 6 -5.21 8.86 -13.40
CA LEU A 6 -4.10 8.44 -14.27
C LEU A 6 -3.14 7.48 -13.54
N ALA A 7 -2.84 7.75 -12.26
CA ALA A 7 -1.98 6.88 -11.46
C ALA A 7 -2.59 5.48 -11.29
N ILE A 8 -3.89 5.41 -10.97
CA ILE A 8 -4.63 4.15 -10.82
C ILE A 8 -4.62 3.35 -12.15
N LEU A 9 -4.86 4.02 -13.27
CA LEU A 9 -4.83 3.38 -14.59
C LEU A 9 -3.44 2.86 -14.95
N ALA A 10 -2.38 3.64 -14.71
CA ALA A 10 -1.00 3.24 -15.00
C ALA A 10 -0.57 2.01 -14.19
N VAL A 11 -0.84 2.01 -12.88
CA VAL A 11 -0.62 0.86 -12.00
C VAL A 11 -1.39 -0.34 -12.53
N GLY A 12 -2.65 -0.14 -12.91
CA GLY A 12 -3.48 -1.24 -13.37
C GLY A 12 -2.97 -1.92 -14.65
N ILE A 13 -2.47 -1.13 -15.61
CA ILE A 13 -1.85 -1.64 -16.84
C ILE A 13 -0.60 -2.48 -16.53
N VAL A 14 0.28 -1.99 -15.66
CA VAL A 14 1.53 -2.71 -15.29
C VAL A 14 1.20 -4.05 -14.65
N LEU A 15 0.24 -4.08 -13.72
CA LEU A 15 -0.18 -5.30 -13.05
C LEU A 15 -0.82 -6.30 -14.01
N GLY A 16 -1.67 -5.82 -14.91
CA GLY A 16 -2.31 -6.66 -15.95
C GLY A 16 -1.28 -7.34 -16.85
N ILE A 17 -0.22 -6.63 -17.23
CA ILE A 17 0.88 -7.18 -18.03
C ILE A 17 1.73 -8.16 -17.20
N ARG A 18 2.04 -7.83 -15.94
CA ARG A 18 3.00 -8.56 -15.10
C ARG A 18 2.48 -9.87 -14.51
N TYR A 19 1.23 -9.90 -14.08
CA TYR A 19 0.67 -11.05 -13.34
C TYR A 19 -0.21 -11.96 -14.19
N ARG A 20 -0.90 -11.43 -15.22
CA ARG A 20 -1.87 -12.16 -16.07
C ARG A 20 -2.96 -12.95 -15.31
N HIS A 21 -3.02 -12.85 -13.97
CA HIS A 21 -4.10 -13.37 -13.11
C HIS A 21 -5.02 -12.23 -12.71
N VAL A 22 -6.27 -12.30 -13.17
CA VAL A 22 -7.29 -11.27 -12.93
C VAL A 22 -7.62 -11.15 -11.44
N SER A 23 -7.59 -12.26 -10.69
CA SER A 23 -7.90 -12.30 -9.25
C SER A 23 -6.92 -11.47 -8.38
N ILE A 24 -5.62 -11.56 -8.67
CA ILE A 24 -4.60 -10.76 -7.96
C ILE A 24 -4.78 -9.28 -8.28
N PHE A 25 -5.00 -8.96 -9.56
CA PHE A 25 -5.21 -7.59 -10.00
C PHE A 25 -6.41 -6.92 -9.32
N THR A 26 -7.56 -7.59 -9.27
CA THR A 26 -8.77 -7.04 -8.67
C THR A 26 -8.58 -6.83 -7.16
N LEU A 27 -7.87 -7.73 -6.48
CA LEU A 27 -7.62 -7.63 -5.05
C LEU A 27 -6.71 -6.44 -4.70
N ILE A 28 -5.66 -6.19 -5.48
CA ILE A 28 -4.79 -5.01 -5.31
C ILE A 28 -5.62 -3.74 -5.47
N MET A 29 -6.41 -3.64 -6.54
CA MET A 29 -7.24 -2.46 -6.81
C MET A 29 -8.28 -2.21 -5.72
N MET A 30 -8.94 -3.26 -5.24
CA MET A 30 -9.94 -3.16 -4.17
C MET A 30 -9.30 -2.70 -2.85
N THR A 31 -8.14 -3.26 -2.51
CA THR A 31 -7.43 -2.89 -1.29
C THR A 31 -6.93 -1.44 -1.36
N MET A 32 -6.39 -1.03 -2.51
CA MET A 32 -5.96 0.35 -2.75
C MET A 32 -7.13 1.34 -2.62
N LEU A 33 -8.29 1.03 -3.19
CA LEU A 33 -9.49 1.84 -3.04
C LEU A 33 -9.90 1.95 -1.56
N SER A 34 -9.88 0.83 -0.84
CA SER A 34 -10.21 0.80 0.59
C SER A 34 -9.25 1.67 1.42
N GLU A 35 -7.96 1.67 1.09
CA GLU A 35 -6.95 2.50 1.77
C GLU A 35 -7.24 3.99 1.59
N ILE A 36 -7.55 4.41 0.36
CA ILE A 36 -7.96 5.79 0.07
C ILE A 36 -9.22 6.16 0.88
N LEU A 37 -10.23 5.29 0.88
CA LEU A 37 -11.47 5.53 1.62
C LEU A 37 -11.24 5.63 3.13
N ILE A 38 -10.37 4.81 3.71
CA ILE A 38 -10.04 4.86 5.14
C ILE A 38 -9.34 6.18 5.47
N ILE A 39 -8.34 6.58 4.68
CA ILE A 39 -7.60 7.83 4.93
C ILE A 39 -8.55 9.04 4.83
N LEU A 40 -9.37 9.10 3.78
CA LEU A 40 -10.36 10.17 3.60
C LEU A 40 -11.45 10.14 4.68
N GLY A 41 -11.90 8.95 5.08
CA GLY A 41 -12.89 8.77 6.14
C GLY A 41 -12.37 9.26 7.50
N ILE A 42 -11.11 8.95 7.83
CA ILE A 42 -10.46 9.48 9.04
C ILE A 42 -10.34 11.00 8.94
N ALA A 43 -9.86 11.55 7.81
CA ALA A 43 -9.74 12.99 7.62
C ALA A 43 -11.09 13.72 7.78
N ALA A 44 -12.16 13.16 7.22
CA ALA A 44 -13.52 13.68 7.37
C ALA A 44 -14.01 13.61 8.82
N PHE A 45 -13.76 12.50 9.51
CA PHE A 45 -14.18 12.29 10.90
C PHE A 45 -13.55 13.30 11.87
N ILE A 46 -12.28 13.67 11.67
CA ILE A 46 -11.57 14.64 12.51
C ILE A 46 -11.68 16.10 12.01
N GLY A 47 -12.41 16.35 10.91
CA GLY A 47 -12.54 17.69 10.33
C GLY A 47 -11.25 18.25 9.73
N TRP A 48 -10.35 17.38 9.26
CA TRP A 48 -9.08 17.81 8.68
C TRP A 48 -9.27 18.33 7.25
N ASN A 49 -8.93 19.60 7.03
CA ASN A 49 -8.81 20.18 5.69
C ASN A 49 -7.63 19.60 4.91
N ILE A 50 -7.93 18.89 3.82
CA ILE A 50 -6.93 18.33 2.90
C ILE A 50 -6.48 19.42 1.92
N ASP A 51 -5.25 19.90 2.09
CA ASP A 51 -4.58 20.79 1.15
C ASP A 51 -3.81 20.02 0.07
N ILE A 52 -3.17 20.74 -0.86
CA ILE A 52 -2.43 20.13 -1.97
C ILE A 52 -1.28 19.25 -1.46
N ALA A 53 -0.63 19.64 -0.37
CA ALA A 53 0.44 18.87 0.25
C ALA A 53 -0.09 17.56 0.86
N ALA A 54 -1.24 17.61 1.54
CA ALA A 54 -1.93 16.45 2.05
C ALA A 54 -2.34 15.47 0.93
N VAL A 55 -2.82 15.96 -0.21
CA VAL A 55 -3.11 15.11 -1.38
C VAL A 55 -1.84 14.40 -1.88
N ALA A 56 -0.69 15.09 -1.92
CA ALA A 56 0.57 14.47 -2.30
C ALA A 56 1.00 13.37 -1.32
N GLY A 57 0.75 13.53 -0.01
CA GLY A 57 1.05 12.49 0.97
C GLY A 57 0.13 11.28 0.87
N ILE A 58 -1.15 11.49 0.53
CA ILE A 58 -2.08 10.41 0.19
C ILE A 58 -1.58 9.63 -1.03
N LEU A 59 -1.11 10.32 -2.08
CA LEU A 59 -0.53 9.65 -3.26
C LEU A 59 0.69 8.78 -2.90
N VAL A 60 1.55 9.25 -2.01
CA VAL A 60 2.70 8.45 -1.51
C VAL A 60 2.23 7.25 -0.70
N ALA A 61 1.26 7.42 0.20
CA ALA A 61 0.71 6.32 0.98
C ALA A 61 0.10 5.24 0.08
N VAL A 62 -0.68 5.64 -0.94
CA VAL A 62 -1.27 4.72 -1.91
C VAL A 62 -0.21 4.02 -2.76
N GLY A 63 0.80 4.76 -3.23
CA GLY A 63 1.88 4.19 -4.05
C GLY A 63 2.70 3.15 -3.28
N THR A 64 3.04 3.44 -2.03
CA THR A 64 3.71 2.47 -1.13
C THR A 64 2.80 1.30 -0.78
N GLY A 65 1.48 1.52 -0.62
CA GLY A 65 0.51 0.45 -0.41
C GLY A 65 0.48 -0.56 -1.57
N VAL A 66 0.49 -0.08 -2.81
CA VAL A 66 0.58 -0.94 -4.01
C VAL A 66 1.91 -1.68 -4.06
N ASP A 67 3.03 -1.01 -3.77
CA ASP A 67 4.36 -1.64 -3.72
C ASP A 67 4.39 -2.80 -2.70
N ASP A 68 3.85 -2.56 -1.51
CA ASP A 68 3.78 -3.57 -0.45
C ASP A 68 2.87 -4.76 -0.85
N GLN A 69 1.77 -4.51 -1.57
CA GLN A 69 0.92 -5.56 -2.13
C GLN A 69 1.65 -6.39 -3.20
N ILE A 70 2.46 -5.74 -4.05
CA ILE A 70 3.33 -6.43 -5.03
C ILE A 70 4.35 -7.29 -4.30
N VAL A 71 4.99 -6.78 -3.25
CA VAL A 71 5.95 -7.55 -2.42
C VAL A 71 5.30 -8.78 -1.79
N ILE A 72 4.11 -8.63 -1.19
CA ILE A 72 3.35 -9.78 -0.65
C ILE A 72 3.08 -10.79 -1.76
N THR A 73 2.56 -10.32 -2.89
CA THR A 73 2.21 -11.15 -4.04
C THR A 73 3.41 -11.91 -4.58
N ASP A 74 4.55 -11.24 -4.79
CA ASP A 74 5.75 -11.86 -5.34
C ASP A 74 6.34 -12.91 -4.40
N GLU A 75 6.32 -12.67 -3.08
CA GLU A 75 6.84 -13.63 -2.11
C GLU A 75 5.91 -14.86 -1.96
N VAL A 76 4.59 -14.67 -2.04
CA VAL A 76 3.62 -15.78 -1.93
C VAL A 76 3.44 -16.56 -3.23
N TYR A 77 3.22 -15.85 -4.35
CA TYR A 77 2.89 -16.40 -5.66
C TYR A 77 4.15 -16.64 -6.52
N GLY A 78 5.05 -15.67 -6.61
CA GLY A 78 6.23 -15.73 -7.49
C GLY A 78 7.18 -16.90 -7.20
N ARG A 79 7.29 -17.31 -5.92
CA ARG A 79 8.14 -18.44 -5.50
C ARG A 79 7.49 -19.83 -5.67
N LYS A 80 6.18 -19.95 -5.95
CA LYS A 80 5.59 -21.26 -6.37
C LYS A 80 6.32 -21.81 -7.61
N LEU A 81 6.81 -20.92 -8.49
CA LEU A 81 7.55 -21.27 -9.69
C LEU A 81 9.00 -21.71 -9.43
N ARG A 82 9.58 -21.42 -8.26
CA ARG A 82 11.00 -21.66 -7.94
C ARG A 82 11.31 -22.93 -7.14
N LYS A 83 10.34 -23.81 -6.87
CA LYS A 83 10.52 -25.03 -6.05
C LYS A 83 11.21 -24.76 -4.69
N GLU A 84 10.91 -23.63 -4.06
CA GLU A 84 11.33 -23.39 -2.67
C GLU A 84 10.30 -23.96 -1.70
N PHE A 85 10.74 -24.90 -0.85
CA PHE A 85 9.95 -25.50 0.23
C PHE A 85 9.82 -24.54 1.42
N MET A 86 9.29 -23.34 1.20
CA MET A 86 8.94 -22.42 2.28
C MET A 86 7.44 -22.48 2.58
N SER A 87 7.10 -22.48 3.87
CA SER A 87 5.70 -22.39 4.30
C SER A 87 5.11 -21.02 3.92
N TRP A 88 3.79 -20.94 3.79
CA TRP A 88 3.08 -19.68 3.57
C TRP A 88 3.44 -18.63 4.64
N LYS A 89 3.53 -19.06 5.90
CA LYS A 89 3.90 -18.20 7.03
C LYS A 89 5.31 -17.62 6.89
N ASP A 90 6.27 -18.40 6.41
CA ASP A 90 7.65 -17.92 6.20
C ASP A 90 7.74 -16.89 5.08
N LYS A 91 6.97 -17.10 4.00
CA LYS A 91 6.85 -16.15 2.89
C LYS A 91 6.25 -14.83 3.37
N LEU A 92 5.13 -14.87 4.09
CA LEU A 92 4.54 -13.67 4.67
C LEU A 92 5.49 -12.98 5.65
N LYS A 93 6.19 -13.73 6.50
CA LYS A 93 7.17 -13.16 7.44
C LYS A 93 8.27 -12.39 6.71
N ARG A 94 8.76 -12.90 5.57
CA ARG A 94 9.74 -12.20 4.73
C ARG A 94 9.15 -10.95 4.09
N ALA A 95 7.95 -11.04 3.51
CA ALA A 95 7.27 -9.88 2.93
C ALA A 95 7.05 -8.78 3.98
N PHE A 96 6.49 -9.12 5.14
CA PHE A 96 6.28 -8.15 6.22
C PHE A 96 7.57 -7.60 6.82
N PHE A 97 8.68 -8.35 6.80
CA PHE A 97 9.98 -7.81 7.19
C PHE A 97 10.42 -6.67 6.25
N ILE A 98 10.27 -6.84 4.94
CA ILE A 98 10.58 -5.81 3.93
C ILE A 98 9.66 -4.59 4.12
N ILE A 99 8.36 -4.83 4.24
CA ILE A 99 7.33 -3.79 4.42
C ILE A 99 7.59 -2.98 5.69
N MET A 100 7.87 -3.64 6.82
CA MET A 100 8.15 -2.96 8.07
C MET A 100 9.44 -2.13 7.99
N ALA A 101 10.48 -2.63 7.32
CA ALA A 101 11.70 -1.85 7.09
C ALA A 101 11.42 -0.58 6.27
N ALA A 102 10.66 -0.70 5.17
CA ALA A 102 10.25 0.44 4.34
C ALA A 102 9.33 1.43 5.07
N TYR A 103 8.45 0.93 5.94
CA TYR A 103 7.63 1.74 6.83
C TYR A 103 8.49 2.63 7.74
N PHE A 104 9.46 2.03 8.44
CA PHE A 104 10.31 2.79 9.36
C PHE A 104 11.15 3.83 8.62
N THR A 105 11.71 3.51 7.46
CA THR A 105 12.47 4.50 6.66
C THR A 105 11.58 5.65 6.22
N THR A 106 10.35 5.35 5.79
CA THR A 106 9.38 6.38 5.39
C THR A 106 9.00 7.29 6.55
N VAL A 107 8.64 6.71 7.71
CA VAL A 107 8.29 7.50 8.91
C VAL A 107 9.45 8.37 9.33
N VAL A 108 10.67 7.81 9.41
CA VAL A 108 11.87 8.57 9.78
C VAL A 108 12.17 9.69 8.78
N ALA A 109 11.97 9.46 7.48
CA ALA A 109 12.14 10.49 6.46
C ALA A 109 11.11 11.63 6.58
N MET A 110 9.92 11.37 7.11
CA MET A 110 8.88 12.38 7.31
C MET A 110 9.10 13.24 8.57
N ILE A 111 9.88 12.76 9.54
CA ILE A 111 10.13 13.47 10.81
C ILE A 111 10.73 14.88 10.58
N PRO A 112 11.80 15.06 9.79
CA PRO A 112 12.32 16.40 9.51
C PRO A 112 11.32 17.29 8.76
N LEU A 113 10.51 16.74 7.85
CA LEU A 113 9.49 17.51 7.12
C LEU A 113 8.34 17.97 8.03
N PHE A 114 8.01 17.19 9.06
CA PHE A 114 7.01 17.57 10.05
C PHE A 114 7.46 18.78 10.90
N TRP A 115 8.76 18.85 11.22
CA TRP A 115 9.36 19.95 11.98
C TRP A 115 9.91 21.10 11.13
N ALA A 116 10.18 20.88 9.84
CA ALA A 116 10.62 21.92 8.93
C ALA A 116 9.57 23.03 8.93
N GLY A 117 9.96 24.21 9.43
CA GLY A 117 9.09 25.35 9.77
C GLY A 117 8.37 26.04 8.61
N ALA A 118 8.18 25.37 7.47
CA ALA A 118 7.31 25.82 6.39
C ALA A 118 6.03 24.96 6.42
N GLY A 119 4.91 25.57 6.85
CA GLY A 119 3.61 24.90 6.97
C GLY A 119 3.14 24.15 5.70
N ALA A 120 3.71 24.48 4.54
CA ALA A 120 3.44 23.83 3.26
C ALA A 120 3.79 22.33 3.21
N LEU A 121 4.77 21.84 3.98
CA LEU A 121 5.18 20.42 3.95
C LEU A 121 4.60 19.59 5.11
N LYS A 122 4.02 20.25 6.11
CA LYS A 122 3.48 19.58 7.29
C LYS A 122 2.27 18.70 6.95
N GLY A 123 1.40 19.17 6.04
CA GLY A 123 0.25 18.41 5.55
C GLY A 123 0.70 17.13 4.82
N PHE A 124 1.74 17.23 4.00
CA PHE A 124 2.35 16.09 3.31
C PHE A 124 2.93 15.05 4.30
N ALA A 125 3.74 15.50 5.26
CA ALA A 125 4.37 14.61 6.23
C ALA A 125 3.32 13.87 7.08
N LEU A 126 2.32 14.60 7.58
CA LEU A 126 1.29 14.05 8.45
C LEU A 126 0.43 13.02 7.69
N THR A 127 0.00 13.32 6.47
CA THR A 127 -0.81 12.39 5.66
C THR A 127 -0.01 11.16 5.23
N THR A 128 1.27 11.33 4.91
CA THR A 128 2.14 10.20 4.54
C THR A 128 2.33 9.25 5.73
N ILE A 129 2.66 9.78 6.91
CA ILE A 129 2.81 8.96 8.13
C ILE A 129 1.50 8.24 8.45
N LEU A 130 0.37 8.95 8.42
CA LEU A 130 -0.94 8.36 8.70
C LEU A 130 -1.28 7.26 7.69
N GLY A 131 -1.14 7.53 6.40
CA GLY A 131 -1.51 6.60 5.34
C GLY A 131 -0.68 5.32 5.37
N VAL A 132 0.66 5.44 5.46
CA VAL A 132 1.52 4.25 5.53
C VAL A 132 1.29 3.48 6.83
N THR A 133 1.06 4.17 7.96
CA THR A 133 0.73 3.50 9.24
C THR A 133 -0.58 2.74 9.13
N ILE A 134 -1.65 3.39 8.66
CA ILE A 134 -2.96 2.76 8.45
C ILE A 134 -2.79 1.50 7.64
N GLY A 135 -2.12 1.58 6.50
CA GLY A 135 -2.12 0.42 5.66
C GLY A 135 -1.18 -0.68 6.18
N VAL A 136 -0.04 -0.38 6.81
CA VAL A 136 0.86 -1.41 7.40
C VAL A 136 0.15 -2.22 8.47
N PHE A 137 -0.68 -1.58 9.28
CA PHE A 137 -1.39 -2.25 10.36
C PHE A 137 -2.78 -2.78 9.97
N ILE A 138 -3.37 -2.32 8.88
CA ILE A 138 -4.76 -2.65 8.50
C ILE A 138 -4.81 -3.25 7.08
N THR A 139 -4.49 -2.48 6.05
CA THR A 139 -4.78 -2.87 4.66
C THR A 139 -3.85 -3.97 4.15
N ARG A 140 -2.56 -3.97 4.50
CA ARG A 140 -1.58 -4.98 4.08
C ARG A 140 -1.82 -6.34 4.76
N PRO A 141 -2.08 -6.43 6.08
CA PRO A 141 -2.56 -7.68 6.69
C PRO A 141 -3.86 -8.19 6.07
N ALA A 142 -4.83 -7.30 5.80
CA ALA A 142 -6.08 -7.68 5.15
C ALA A 142 -5.83 -8.25 3.74
N TYR A 143 -4.95 -7.62 2.95
CA TYR A 143 -4.54 -8.13 1.64
C TYR A 143 -3.88 -9.50 1.73
N ALA A 144 -2.97 -9.71 2.69
CA ALA A 144 -2.27 -10.98 2.89
C ALA A 144 -3.24 -12.15 3.16
N VAL A 145 -4.31 -11.90 3.93
CA VAL A 145 -5.36 -12.90 4.17
C VAL A 145 -6.21 -13.11 2.92
N ALA A 146 -6.59 -12.04 2.23
CA ALA A 146 -7.45 -12.14 1.05
C ALA A 146 -6.76 -12.84 -0.12
N ILE A 147 -5.45 -12.64 -0.32
CA ILE A 147 -4.69 -13.34 -1.36
C ILE A 147 -4.47 -14.81 -1.02
N GLU A 148 -4.39 -15.17 0.27
CA GLU A 148 -4.35 -16.57 0.70
C GLU A 148 -5.64 -17.30 0.29
N ALA A 149 -6.80 -16.71 0.58
CA ALA A 149 -8.10 -17.25 0.21
C ALA A 149 -8.23 -17.38 -1.32
N ALA A 150 -7.90 -16.31 -2.06
CA ALA A 150 -8.00 -16.30 -3.52
C ALA A 150 -7.10 -17.34 -4.21
N LEU A 151 -5.94 -17.67 -3.62
CA LEU A 151 -5.01 -18.66 -4.18
C LEU A 151 -5.29 -20.10 -3.72
N GLN A 152 -6.08 -20.29 -2.66
CA GLN A 152 -6.56 -21.61 -2.21
C GLN A 152 -7.77 -22.07 -3.03
N ASP A 153 -8.66 -21.16 -3.41
CA ASP A 153 -9.83 -21.46 -4.24
C ASP A 153 -9.46 -21.90 -5.68
N GLU A 154 -8.22 -21.67 -6.12
CA GLU A 154 -7.70 -22.06 -7.44
C GLU A 154 -7.01 -23.45 -7.46
N VAL A 155 -6.90 -24.17 -6.32
CA VAL A 155 -6.26 -25.51 -6.21
C VAL A 155 -7.30 -26.59 -5.96
#